data_AF-A0A9D5ICM5-F1
#
_entry.id   AF-A0A9D5ICM5-F1
#
_cell.length_a   1.000
_cell.length_b   1.000
_cell.length_c   1.000
_cell.angle_alpha   90.00
_cell.angle_beta   90.00
_cell.angle_gamma   90.00
#
_symmetry.space_group_name_H-M   'P 1'
#
loop_
_entity.id
_entity.type
_entity.pdbx_description
1 polymer ?
#
loop_
_entity_poly.entity_id
_entity_poly.type
_entity_poly.pdbx_seq_one_letter_code
_entity_poly.pdbx_strand_id
1 'polypeptide(L)'
;MPESTPVPALGSTADTTPYVSVSWVSVGAATAAGLFLGLLFAFGIVAFREKKPLLLPELMILPVIAIVLSFAARKLIQNSEGTRTGILFGVDLVKSSWWVALVGGLGFSAYLFAIDYSVRRDAAHQAEQWVGFVLADDVNRAFLRTLEPGRRASLSPDNTAQLQAEFGPGYLAFEQADLVLLAKRNPGACTFSTGVVKDWLYQPGTTKCTFTGTVKCPEGSFPIEFELRGIEGGVKSEMAKSDLVGRQWAISFQPGQKYILQDKISRTAYGWRMAELERSAETAARGAGGFLDAAAVGPGMRAFLYQSQITPTPDPKLLERAIVASHARLWSFDLPMAFTITPDYSPYIQNQFIRHRDGSEPSAEMKELFLRTWMENGLLPPGRRIKDNEKTDVHSIVTITDIAIEVRVPCEIPLYGSGTAARGRLVMICTEPEVLAELRTLRAEASNEQGTTSPPDSFGKRPFRWRVARVESDLREVKVMPTGPGGPRGPGG
;
A
#
# COMPACT_ATOMS: atom_id res chain seq x y z
N MET A 1 53.64 -75.43 -71.72
CA MET A 1 52.49 -74.55 -71.48
C MET A 1 52.59 -74.07 -70.04
N PRO A 2 52.72 -72.76 -69.78
CA PRO A 2 52.85 -72.24 -68.43
C PRO A 2 51.51 -72.30 -67.69
N GLU A 3 51.56 -72.81 -66.46
CA GLU A 3 50.45 -72.95 -65.52
C GLU A 3 49.93 -71.57 -65.11
N SER A 4 48.64 -71.30 -65.35
CA SER A 4 48.01 -70.02 -65.01
C SER A 4 47.85 -69.91 -63.49
N THR A 5 48.74 -69.16 -62.84
CA THR A 5 48.57 -68.74 -61.44
C THR A 5 47.24 -68.00 -61.27
N PRO A 6 46.33 -68.44 -60.39
CA PRO A 6 45.07 -67.77 -60.14
C PRO A 6 45.32 -66.37 -59.55
N VAL A 7 44.76 -65.36 -60.21
CA VAL A 7 44.78 -63.97 -59.73
C VAL A 7 44.06 -63.91 -58.38
N PRO A 8 44.64 -63.30 -57.34
CA PRO A 8 43.98 -63.20 -56.03
C PRO A 8 42.67 -62.43 -56.18
N ALA A 9 41.56 -63.06 -55.80
CA ALA A 9 40.27 -62.40 -55.73
C ALA A 9 40.37 -61.27 -54.70
N LEU A 10 40.28 -60.02 -55.17
CA LEU A 10 40.04 -58.87 -54.30
C LEU A 10 38.76 -59.18 -53.52
N GLY A 11 38.87 -59.26 -52.19
CA GLY A 11 37.72 -59.46 -51.33
C GLY A 11 36.66 -58.42 -51.69
N SER A 12 35.44 -58.90 -51.94
CA SER A 12 34.29 -58.05 -52.24
C SER A 12 34.26 -56.88 -51.26
N THR A 13 34.47 -55.66 -51.76
CA THR A 13 34.28 -54.42 -51.02
C THR A 13 32.79 -54.08 -50.88
N ALA A 14 31.91 -55.07 -50.94
CA ALA A 14 30.59 -54.93 -50.36
C ALA A 14 30.81 -54.84 -48.84
N ASP A 15 31.12 -53.63 -48.38
CA ASP A 15 31.21 -53.25 -46.98
C ASP A 15 29.93 -53.72 -46.29
N THR A 16 29.96 -54.92 -45.74
CA THR A 16 29.01 -55.35 -44.72
C THR A 16 29.35 -54.53 -43.51
N THR A 17 28.91 -53.26 -43.49
CA THR A 17 29.04 -52.37 -42.34
C THR A 17 28.61 -53.16 -41.10
N PRO A 18 29.56 -53.56 -40.23
CA PRO A 18 29.25 -54.45 -39.13
C PRO A 18 28.20 -53.77 -38.26
N TYR A 19 27.17 -54.52 -37.85
CA TYR A 19 26.11 -53.98 -37.02
C TYR A 19 26.69 -53.45 -35.71
N VAL A 20 26.59 -52.13 -35.47
CA VAL A 20 27.03 -51.49 -34.25
C VAL A 20 25.82 -51.16 -33.39
N SER A 21 25.81 -51.62 -32.14
CA SER A 21 24.70 -51.34 -31.21
C SER A 21 24.58 -49.85 -30.90
N VAL A 22 23.34 -49.32 -30.85
CA VAL A 22 23.12 -47.91 -30.49
C VAL A 22 23.23 -47.75 -28.97
N SER A 23 23.97 -46.73 -28.51
CA SER A 23 24.09 -46.45 -27.08
C SER A 23 22.72 -46.05 -26.49
N TRP A 24 22.24 -46.79 -25.49
CA TRP A 24 20.99 -46.47 -24.80
C TRP A 24 21.03 -45.07 -24.16
N VAL A 25 22.21 -44.60 -23.75
CA VAL A 25 22.41 -43.25 -23.20
C VAL A 25 22.18 -42.18 -24.27
N SER A 26 22.58 -42.42 -25.52
CA SER A 26 22.30 -41.48 -26.63
C SER A 26 20.81 -41.47 -26.99
N VAL A 27 20.13 -42.61 -26.90
CA VAL A 27 18.67 -42.67 -27.06
C VAL A 27 17.99 -41.87 -25.95
N GLY A 28 18.41 -42.06 -24.69
CA GLY A 28 17.89 -41.29 -23.55
C GLY A 28 18.09 -39.78 -23.69
N ALA A 29 19.25 -39.34 -24.18
CA ALA A 29 19.52 -37.93 -24.48
C ALA A 29 18.56 -37.38 -25.55
N ALA A 30 18.36 -38.13 -26.64
CA ALA A 30 17.44 -37.77 -27.71
C ALA A 30 15.98 -37.74 -27.26
N THR A 31 15.56 -38.70 -26.44
CA THR A 31 14.22 -38.71 -25.84
C THR A 31 14.01 -37.50 -24.94
N ALA A 32 14.96 -37.16 -24.06
CA ALA A 32 14.85 -35.99 -23.18
C ALA A 32 14.79 -34.67 -23.98
N ALA A 33 15.64 -34.50 -24.99
CA ALA A 33 15.62 -33.32 -25.86
C ALA A 33 14.33 -33.23 -26.69
N GLY A 34 13.87 -34.35 -27.24
CA GLY A 34 12.63 -34.43 -28.00
C GLY A 34 11.40 -34.14 -27.14
N LEU A 35 11.36 -34.65 -25.91
CA LEU A 35 10.29 -34.38 -24.95
C LEU A 35 10.28 -32.91 -24.52
N PHE A 36 11.44 -32.31 -24.26
CA PHE A 36 11.55 -30.87 -24.01
C PHE A 36 10.96 -30.05 -25.16
N LEU A 37 11.40 -30.31 -26.40
CA LEU A 37 10.93 -29.56 -27.57
C LEU A 37 9.43 -29.77 -27.82
N GLY A 38 8.95 -31.01 -27.69
CA GLY A 38 7.54 -31.36 -27.84
C GLY A 38 6.65 -30.68 -26.81
N LEU A 39 7.03 -30.69 -25.54
CA LEU A 39 6.31 -29.98 -24.47
C LEU A 39 6.36 -28.47 -24.67
N LEU A 40 7.53 -27.91 -24.99
CA LEU A 40 7.68 -26.47 -25.25
C LEU A 40 6.77 -26.02 -26.40
N PHE A 41 6.69 -26.81 -27.47
CA PHE A 41 5.81 -26.52 -28.61
C PHE A 41 4.33 -26.65 -28.23
N ALA A 42 3.94 -27.73 -27.55
CA ALA A 42 2.55 -27.96 -27.13
C ALA A 42 2.08 -26.86 -26.17
N PHE A 43 2.86 -26.54 -25.13
CA PHE A 43 2.54 -25.47 -24.19
C PHE A 43 2.65 -24.09 -24.84
N GLY A 44 3.56 -23.89 -25.78
CA GLY A 44 3.64 -22.66 -26.57
C GLY A 44 2.37 -22.39 -27.38
N ILE A 45 1.79 -23.43 -28.00
CA ILE A 45 0.48 -23.32 -28.70
C ILE A 45 -0.63 -22.99 -27.71
N VAL A 46 -0.69 -23.65 -26.55
CA VAL A 46 -1.70 -23.37 -25.52
C VAL A 46 -1.57 -21.94 -25.01
N ALA A 47 -0.36 -21.51 -24.65
CA ALA A 47 -0.02 -20.16 -24.21
C ALA A 47 -0.44 -19.11 -25.25
N PHE A 48 -0.15 -19.35 -26.54
CA PHE A 48 -0.55 -18.47 -27.63
C PHE A 48 -2.09 -18.37 -27.77
N ARG A 49 -2.80 -19.51 -27.72
CA ARG A 49 -4.27 -19.54 -27.82
C ARG A 49 -4.95 -18.87 -26.63
N GLU A 50 -4.42 -19.07 -25.43
CA GLU A 50 -4.94 -18.48 -24.20
C GLU A 50 -4.49 -17.03 -23.99
N LYS A 51 -3.55 -16.54 -24.82
CA LYS A 51 -2.88 -15.23 -24.68
C LYS A 51 -2.22 -15.06 -23.30
N LYS A 52 -1.60 -16.14 -22.80
CA LYS A 52 -0.88 -16.17 -21.53
C LYS A 52 0.62 -16.38 -21.77
N PRO A 53 1.50 -15.80 -20.94
CA PRO A 53 2.92 -16.12 -20.99
C PRO A 53 3.19 -17.57 -20.54
N LEU A 54 4.17 -18.22 -21.13
CA LEU A 54 4.59 -19.57 -20.75
C LEU A 54 5.60 -19.50 -19.60
N LEU A 55 5.12 -19.60 -18.36
CA LEU A 55 5.93 -19.47 -17.14
C LEU A 55 6.08 -20.83 -16.43
N LEU A 56 6.84 -21.74 -17.04
CA LEU A 56 7.14 -23.07 -16.49
C LEU A 56 8.66 -23.28 -16.41
N PRO A 57 9.34 -22.71 -15.39
CA PRO A 57 10.78 -22.88 -15.23
C PRO A 57 11.19 -24.35 -15.07
N GLU A 58 10.28 -25.22 -14.61
CA GLU A 58 10.49 -26.67 -14.46
C GLU A 58 10.81 -27.36 -15.80
N LEU A 59 10.37 -26.80 -16.93
CA LEU A 59 10.72 -27.31 -18.26
C LEU A 59 12.24 -27.27 -18.54
N MET A 60 13.00 -26.43 -17.82
CA MET A 60 14.46 -26.35 -17.92
C MET A 60 15.19 -27.58 -17.35
N ILE A 61 14.52 -28.44 -16.58
CA ILE A 61 15.12 -29.68 -16.07
C ILE A 61 15.48 -30.63 -17.23
N LEU A 62 14.62 -30.70 -18.25
CA LEU A 62 14.79 -31.60 -19.39
C LEU A 62 16.02 -31.29 -20.26
N PRO A 63 16.29 -30.04 -20.69
CA PRO A 63 17.50 -29.74 -21.45
C PRO A 63 18.77 -29.96 -20.61
N VAL A 64 18.74 -29.71 -19.29
CA VAL A 64 19.87 -30.03 -18.41
C VAL A 64 20.16 -31.54 -18.40
N ILE A 65 19.13 -32.37 -18.24
CA ILE A 65 19.25 -33.84 -18.32
C ILE A 65 19.80 -34.26 -19.69
N ALA A 66 19.26 -33.71 -20.79
CA ALA A 66 19.70 -34.03 -22.15
C ALA A 66 21.17 -33.66 -22.42
N ILE A 67 21.65 -32.54 -21.85
CA ILE A 67 23.07 -32.14 -21.93
C ILE A 67 23.95 -33.15 -21.18
N VAL A 68 23.59 -33.49 -19.93
CA VAL A 68 24.35 -34.45 -19.11
C VAL A 68 24.39 -35.83 -19.78
N LEU A 69 23.25 -36.32 -20.29
CA LEU A 69 23.18 -37.59 -21.01
C LEU A 69 23.97 -37.56 -22.33
N SER A 70 23.97 -36.44 -23.06
CA SER A 70 24.80 -36.28 -24.26
C SER A 70 26.30 -36.41 -23.95
N PHE A 71 26.78 -35.81 -22.86
CA PHE A 71 28.18 -35.97 -22.43
C PHE A 71 28.50 -37.41 -21.99
N ALA A 72 27.61 -38.03 -21.21
CA ALA A 72 27.77 -39.42 -20.78
C ALA A 72 27.78 -40.38 -21.99
N ALA A 73 26.89 -40.18 -22.95
CA ALA A 73 26.84 -40.95 -24.18
C ALA A 73 28.13 -40.80 -25.00
N ARG A 74 28.65 -39.57 -25.14
CA ARG A 74 29.91 -39.32 -25.86
C ARG A 74 31.08 -40.05 -25.22
N LYS A 75 31.23 -39.96 -23.90
CA LYS A 75 32.30 -40.66 -23.16
C LYS A 75 32.16 -42.18 -23.31
N LEU A 76 30.93 -42.69 -23.21
CA LEU A 76 30.67 -44.12 -23.32
C LEU A 76 30.93 -44.66 -24.73
N ILE A 77 30.60 -43.90 -25.78
CA ILE A 77 30.89 -44.25 -27.18
C ILE A 77 32.40 -44.23 -27.44
N GLN A 78 33.11 -43.19 -26.96
CA GLN A 78 34.57 -43.09 -27.11
C GLN A 78 35.30 -44.28 -26.44
N ASN A 79 34.82 -44.71 -25.27
CA ASN A 79 35.41 -45.84 -24.54
C ASN A 79 34.99 -47.21 -25.10
N SER A 80 34.07 -47.27 -26.07
CA SER A 80 33.51 -48.53 -26.55
C SER A 80 34.29 -49.17 -27.70
N GLU A 81 35.43 -48.61 -28.10
CA GLU A 81 36.30 -49.14 -29.17
C GLU A 81 35.54 -49.46 -30.48
N GLY A 82 34.46 -48.72 -30.78
CA GLY A 82 33.64 -48.91 -31.97
C GLY A 82 32.51 -49.95 -31.84
N THR A 83 32.31 -50.56 -30.66
CA THR A 83 31.19 -51.49 -30.41
C THR A 83 29.84 -50.78 -30.20
N ARG A 84 29.85 -49.46 -29.95
CA ARG A 84 28.64 -48.64 -29.82
C ARG A 84 28.70 -47.41 -30.72
N THR A 85 27.54 -47.07 -31.28
CA THR A 85 27.36 -45.87 -32.10
C THR A 85 26.31 -44.95 -31.49
N GLY A 86 26.46 -43.65 -31.73
CA GLY A 86 25.44 -42.63 -31.46
C GLY A 86 24.61 -42.28 -32.69
N ILE A 87 24.87 -42.94 -33.83
CA ILE A 87 24.20 -42.67 -35.10
C ILE A 87 23.01 -43.60 -35.25
N LEU A 88 21.83 -43.03 -35.46
CA LEU A 88 20.60 -43.77 -35.74
C LEU A 88 19.90 -43.10 -36.94
N PHE A 89 19.57 -43.90 -37.97
CA PHE A 89 19.00 -43.41 -39.24
C PHE A 89 19.80 -42.28 -39.90
N GLY A 90 21.14 -42.33 -39.81
CA GLY A 90 22.03 -41.31 -40.38
C GLY A 90 22.15 -40.02 -39.55
N VAL A 91 21.48 -39.93 -38.40
CA VAL A 91 21.54 -38.77 -37.50
C VAL A 91 22.41 -39.08 -36.29
N ASP A 92 23.41 -38.25 -36.01
CA ASP A 92 24.16 -38.30 -34.75
C ASP A 92 23.26 -37.80 -33.62
N LEU A 93 22.69 -38.75 -32.87
CA LEU A 93 21.76 -38.47 -31.77
C LEU A 93 22.42 -37.63 -30.69
N VAL A 94 23.69 -37.87 -30.38
CA VAL A 94 24.40 -37.16 -29.31
C VAL A 94 24.58 -35.70 -29.68
N LYS A 95 25.11 -35.43 -30.89
CA LYS A 95 25.34 -34.07 -31.37
C LYS A 95 24.03 -33.30 -31.55
N SER A 96 23.01 -33.96 -32.08
CA SER A 96 21.71 -33.31 -32.34
C SER A 96 20.99 -32.98 -31.04
N SER A 97 20.93 -33.93 -30.09
CA SER A 97 20.31 -33.72 -28.78
C SER A 97 21.03 -32.64 -27.98
N TRP A 98 22.36 -32.62 -28.04
CA TRP A 98 23.16 -31.57 -27.41
C TRP A 98 22.81 -30.18 -27.94
N TRP A 99 22.75 -30.00 -29.27
CA TRP A 99 22.41 -28.70 -29.86
C TRP A 99 20.95 -28.30 -29.59
N VAL A 100 20.00 -29.24 -29.69
CA VAL A 100 18.58 -28.96 -29.39
C VAL A 100 18.41 -28.54 -27.93
N ALA A 101 19.02 -29.27 -26.99
CA ALA A 101 18.95 -28.96 -25.57
C ALA A 101 19.65 -27.63 -25.23
N LEU A 102 20.81 -27.37 -25.84
CA LEU A 102 21.57 -26.14 -25.61
C LEU A 102 20.86 -24.91 -26.18
N VAL A 103 20.55 -24.92 -27.49
CA VAL A 103 19.91 -23.77 -28.16
C VAL A 103 18.48 -23.58 -27.67
N GLY A 104 17.71 -24.65 -27.55
CA GLY A 104 16.34 -24.59 -27.05
C GLY A 104 16.28 -24.19 -25.57
N GLY A 105 17.16 -24.75 -24.73
CA GLY A 105 17.25 -24.39 -23.32
C GLY A 105 17.69 -22.94 -23.10
N LEU A 106 18.71 -22.47 -23.83
CA LEU A 106 19.14 -21.07 -23.77
C LEU A 106 18.08 -20.11 -24.32
N GLY A 107 17.41 -20.47 -25.43
CA GLY A 107 16.32 -19.67 -26.00
C GLY A 107 15.14 -19.54 -25.05
N PHE A 108 14.72 -20.63 -24.40
CA PHE A 108 13.64 -20.61 -23.41
C PHE A 108 14.06 -19.85 -22.14
N SER A 109 15.31 -20.00 -21.68
CA SER A 109 15.85 -19.22 -20.56
C SER A 109 15.85 -17.71 -20.85
N ALA A 110 16.31 -17.32 -22.04
CA ALA A 110 16.31 -15.93 -22.48
C ALA A 110 14.89 -15.37 -22.56
N TYR A 111 13.93 -16.17 -23.01
CA TYR A 111 12.51 -15.82 -23.00
C TYR A 111 11.97 -15.57 -21.57
N LEU A 112 12.25 -16.47 -20.63
CA LEU A 112 11.83 -16.31 -19.23
C LEU A 112 12.46 -15.06 -18.60
N PHE A 113 13.76 -14.83 -18.84
CA PHE A 113 14.45 -13.64 -18.37
C PHE A 113 13.88 -12.35 -18.97
N ALA A 114 13.55 -12.35 -20.27
CA ALA A 114 12.95 -11.20 -20.93
C ALA A 114 11.58 -10.85 -20.33
N ILE A 115 10.76 -11.85 -19.99
CA ILE A 115 9.48 -11.62 -19.32
C ILE A 115 9.67 -11.08 -17.90
N ASP A 116 10.53 -11.71 -17.10
CA ASP A 116 10.82 -11.24 -15.73
C ASP A 116 11.30 -9.78 -15.75
N TYR A 117 12.27 -9.46 -16.62
CA TYR A 117 12.78 -8.10 -16.78
C TYR A 117 11.70 -7.11 -17.24
N SER A 118 10.88 -7.47 -18.24
CA SER A 118 9.79 -6.61 -18.73
C SER A 118 8.75 -6.36 -17.64
N VAL A 119 8.31 -7.40 -16.92
CA VAL A 119 7.33 -7.27 -15.82
C VAL A 119 7.87 -6.35 -14.74
N ARG A 120 9.12 -6.57 -14.28
CA ARG A 120 9.73 -5.77 -13.22
C ARG A 120 9.92 -4.31 -13.63
N ARG A 121 10.40 -4.07 -14.86
CA ARG A 121 10.61 -2.71 -15.39
C ARG A 121 9.29 -1.96 -15.52
N ASP A 122 8.26 -2.58 -16.09
CA ASP A 122 6.94 -1.95 -16.25
C ASP A 122 6.30 -1.65 -14.89
N ALA A 123 6.34 -2.61 -13.96
CA ALA A 123 5.80 -2.43 -12.61
C ALA A 123 6.52 -1.31 -11.87
N ALA A 124 7.86 -1.26 -11.94
CA ALA A 124 8.65 -0.20 -11.32
C ALA A 124 8.30 1.18 -11.88
N HIS A 125 8.19 1.31 -13.21
CA HIS A 125 7.81 2.57 -13.83
C HIS A 125 6.40 3.04 -13.41
N GLN A 126 5.43 2.12 -13.30
CA GLN A 126 4.08 2.44 -12.85
C GLN A 126 4.02 2.80 -11.36
N ALA A 127 4.83 2.13 -10.54
CA ALA A 127 4.99 2.46 -9.12
C ALA A 127 5.59 3.86 -8.94
N GLU A 128 6.66 4.19 -9.65
CA GLU A 128 7.27 5.52 -9.68
C GLU A 128 6.27 6.60 -10.09
N GLN A 129 5.51 6.35 -11.17
CA GLN A 129 4.49 7.29 -11.65
C GLN A 129 3.41 7.52 -10.60
N TRP A 130 2.94 6.46 -9.94
CA TRP A 130 1.94 6.57 -8.88
C TRP A 130 2.46 7.34 -7.67
N VAL A 131 3.67 7.02 -7.18
CA VAL A 131 4.30 7.77 -6.10
C VAL A 131 4.47 9.23 -6.50
N GLY A 132 4.83 9.51 -7.75
CA GLY A 132 4.90 10.87 -8.30
C GLY A 132 3.59 11.64 -8.14
N PHE A 133 2.44 11.03 -8.45
CA PHE A 133 1.13 11.68 -8.23
C PHE A 133 0.86 11.95 -6.74
N VAL A 134 1.21 11.01 -5.85
CA VAL A 134 1.05 11.21 -4.40
C VAL A 134 1.93 12.34 -3.89
N LEU A 135 3.19 12.40 -4.31
CA LEU A 135 4.13 13.45 -3.88
C LEU A 135 3.81 14.83 -4.46
N ALA A 136 3.11 14.89 -5.61
CA ALA A 136 2.62 16.10 -6.23
C ALA A 136 1.26 16.59 -5.69
N ASP A 137 0.72 15.95 -4.65
CA ASP A 137 -0.62 16.18 -4.09
C ASP A 137 -1.77 16.00 -5.11
N ASP A 138 -1.56 15.22 -6.17
CA ASP A 138 -2.58 14.82 -7.15
C ASP A 138 -3.28 13.54 -6.67
N VAL A 139 -4.00 13.69 -5.54
CA VAL A 139 -4.63 12.58 -4.81
C VAL A 139 -5.68 11.86 -5.65
N ASN A 140 -6.41 12.59 -6.51
CA ASN A 140 -7.42 12.01 -7.39
C ASN A 140 -6.79 11.06 -8.42
N ARG A 141 -5.72 11.47 -9.12
CA ARG A 141 -5.02 10.59 -10.06
C ARG A 141 -4.38 9.41 -9.35
N ALA A 142 -3.79 9.64 -8.17
CA ALA A 142 -3.22 8.58 -7.36
C ALA A 142 -4.29 7.55 -6.91
N PHE A 143 -5.49 8.00 -6.53
CA PHE A 143 -6.61 7.12 -6.17
C PHE A 143 -7.16 6.36 -7.38
N LEU A 144 -7.36 7.03 -8.51
CA LEU A 144 -7.79 6.37 -9.74
C LEU A 144 -6.85 5.24 -10.16
N ARG A 145 -5.55 5.36 -9.84
CA ARG A 145 -4.54 4.33 -10.06
C ARG A 145 -4.68 3.13 -9.12
N THR A 146 -5.42 3.22 -8.02
CA THR A 146 -5.76 2.06 -7.19
C THR A 146 -6.97 1.29 -7.72
N LEU A 147 -7.76 1.89 -8.60
CA LEU A 147 -8.92 1.25 -9.22
C LEU A 147 -8.50 0.35 -10.39
N GLU A 148 -9.35 -0.65 -10.66
CA GLU A 148 -9.21 -1.51 -11.84
C GLU A 148 -9.25 -0.67 -13.13
N PRO A 149 -8.42 -0.99 -14.14
CA PRO A 149 -8.27 -0.15 -15.31
C PRO A 149 -9.57 0.12 -16.08
N GLY A 150 -10.46 -0.87 -16.17
CA GLY A 150 -11.77 -0.69 -16.83
C GLY A 150 -12.67 0.33 -16.12
N ARG A 151 -12.58 0.45 -14.78
CA ARG A 151 -13.32 1.47 -14.02
C ARG A 151 -12.67 2.85 -14.09
N ARG A 152 -11.34 2.89 -14.21
CA ARG A 152 -10.59 4.15 -14.32
C ARG A 152 -10.98 4.95 -15.55
N ALA A 153 -11.21 4.28 -16.68
CA ALA A 153 -11.47 4.94 -17.96
C ALA A 153 -12.81 5.72 -18.01
N SER A 154 -13.78 5.42 -17.15
CA SER A 154 -15.05 6.15 -17.06
C SER A 154 -15.02 7.35 -16.12
N LEU A 155 -13.90 7.60 -15.44
CA LEU A 155 -13.79 8.58 -14.37
C LEU A 155 -12.78 9.67 -14.74
N SER A 156 -13.17 10.92 -14.52
CA SER A 156 -12.25 12.05 -14.67
C SER A 156 -11.49 12.31 -13.36
N PRO A 157 -10.16 12.49 -13.40
CA PRO A 157 -9.39 12.89 -12.22
C PRO A 157 -9.74 14.29 -11.70
N ASP A 158 -10.31 15.15 -12.54
CA ASP A 158 -10.62 16.53 -12.16
C ASP A 158 -11.98 16.66 -11.44
N ASN A 159 -12.74 15.57 -11.36
CA ASN A 159 -14.08 15.54 -10.75
C ASN A 159 -14.07 14.90 -9.35
N THR A 160 -13.52 15.62 -8.38
CA THR A 160 -13.46 15.16 -6.97
C THR A 160 -14.84 14.81 -6.41
N ALA A 161 -15.88 15.57 -6.78
CA ALA A 161 -17.25 15.34 -6.31
C ALA A 161 -17.79 13.97 -6.78
N GLN A 162 -17.50 13.57 -8.02
CA GLN A 162 -17.87 12.26 -8.54
C GLN A 162 -17.13 11.13 -7.82
N LEU A 163 -15.81 11.28 -7.59
CA LEU A 163 -15.02 10.28 -6.86
C LEU A 163 -15.51 10.11 -5.42
N GLN A 164 -15.83 11.21 -4.74
CA GLN A 164 -16.38 11.17 -3.38
C GLN A 164 -17.81 10.58 -3.35
N ALA A 165 -18.63 10.87 -4.36
CA ALA A 165 -19.98 10.32 -4.43
C ALA A 165 -19.97 8.79 -4.67
N GLU A 166 -19.10 8.31 -5.55
CA GLU A 166 -19.04 6.88 -5.91
C GLU A 166 -18.25 6.04 -4.89
N PHE A 167 -17.12 6.56 -4.39
CA PHE A 167 -16.17 5.81 -3.56
C PHE A 167 -16.06 6.32 -2.13
N GLY A 168 -16.85 7.30 -1.70
CA GLY A 168 -16.78 8.05 -0.43
C GLY A 168 -15.87 7.48 0.67
N PRO A 169 -16.23 6.38 1.35
CA PRO A 169 -15.39 5.79 2.39
C PRO A 169 -14.01 5.29 1.89
N GLY A 170 -13.94 4.62 0.75
CA GLY A 170 -12.68 4.14 0.16
C GLY A 170 -11.78 5.29 -0.28
N TYR A 171 -12.34 6.34 -0.88
CA TYR A 171 -11.60 7.55 -1.25
C TYR A 171 -11.06 8.26 -0.01
N LEU A 172 -11.90 8.47 1.02
CA LEU A 172 -11.47 9.08 2.28
C LEU A 172 -10.39 8.25 2.97
N ALA A 173 -10.52 6.92 3.01
CA ALA A 173 -9.49 6.05 3.57
C ALA A 173 -8.16 6.19 2.82
N PHE A 174 -8.19 6.39 1.51
CA PHE A 174 -6.98 6.61 0.71
C PHE A 174 -6.34 7.97 1.00
N GLU A 175 -7.14 9.03 1.16
CA GLU A 175 -6.63 10.34 1.58
C GLU A 175 -5.95 10.28 2.96
N GLN A 176 -6.34 9.32 3.79
CA GLN A 176 -5.77 9.05 5.10
C GLN A 176 -4.63 8.03 5.09
N ALA A 177 -4.23 7.52 3.93
CA ALA A 177 -3.09 6.63 3.85
C ALA A 177 -1.82 7.37 4.31
N ASP A 178 -0.97 6.68 5.05
CA ASP A 178 0.22 7.24 5.69
C ASP A 178 1.16 7.96 4.71
N LEU A 179 1.39 7.39 3.52
CA LEU A 179 2.19 8.02 2.47
C LEU A 179 1.56 9.32 1.94
N VAL A 180 0.23 9.35 1.78
CA VAL A 180 -0.49 10.55 1.30
C VAL A 180 -0.41 11.66 2.35
N LEU A 181 -0.60 11.32 3.63
CA LEU A 181 -0.48 12.26 4.75
C LEU A 181 0.96 12.80 4.88
N LEU A 182 1.96 11.95 4.70
CA LEU A 182 3.37 12.35 4.72
C LEU A 182 3.67 13.36 3.60
N ALA A 183 3.17 13.11 2.39
CA ALA A 183 3.34 14.01 1.24
C ALA A 183 2.65 15.36 1.46
N LYS A 184 1.39 15.35 1.93
CA LYS A 184 0.63 16.58 2.26
C LYS A 184 1.31 17.43 3.32
N ARG A 185 1.97 16.81 4.29
CA ARG A 185 2.70 17.49 5.37
C ARG A 185 4.01 18.14 4.89
N ASN A 186 4.59 17.64 3.79
CA ASN A 186 5.88 18.06 3.23
C ASN A 186 5.76 18.45 1.75
N PRO A 187 4.91 19.43 1.40
CA PRO A 187 4.65 19.79 0.01
C PRO A 187 5.93 20.21 -0.70
N GLY A 188 6.25 19.56 -1.81
CA GLY A 188 7.44 19.83 -2.63
C GLY A 188 8.79 19.45 -2.00
N ALA A 189 8.81 18.95 -0.76
CA ALA A 189 10.05 18.59 -0.06
C ALA A 189 10.33 17.08 -0.05
N CYS A 190 9.36 16.26 -0.49
CA CYS A 190 9.53 14.82 -0.62
C CYS A 190 10.30 14.47 -1.89
N THR A 191 11.28 13.57 -1.75
CA THR A 191 12.01 12.96 -2.86
C THR A 191 11.80 11.45 -2.82
N PHE A 192 11.63 10.83 -3.98
CA PHE A 192 11.46 9.39 -4.08
C PHE A 192 12.75 8.74 -4.59
N SER A 193 13.25 7.74 -3.86
CA SER A 193 14.31 6.85 -4.30
C SER A 193 13.68 5.55 -4.76
N THR A 194 13.76 5.29 -6.07
CA THR A 194 13.29 4.04 -6.69
C THR A 194 13.94 2.84 -6.02
N GLY A 195 13.13 1.91 -5.54
CA GLY A 195 13.60 0.62 -5.06
C GLY A 195 13.45 -0.46 -6.12
N VAL A 196 13.17 -1.68 -5.69
CA VAL A 196 13.08 -2.84 -6.58
C VAL A 196 11.71 -3.51 -6.46
N VAL A 197 11.28 -4.13 -7.56
CA VAL A 197 10.22 -5.14 -7.49
C VAL A 197 10.83 -6.36 -6.80
N LYS A 198 10.40 -6.62 -5.57
CA LYS A 198 10.92 -7.70 -4.72
C LYS A 198 10.53 -9.05 -5.32
N ASP A 199 9.23 -9.27 -5.40
CA ASP A 199 8.63 -10.51 -5.89
C ASP A 199 7.53 -10.18 -6.90
N TRP A 200 7.30 -11.10 -7.84
CA TRP A 200 6.10 -11.10 -8.64
C TRP A 200 5.55 -12.50 -8.83
N LEU A 201 4.23 -12.61 -8.89
CA LEU A 201 3.51 -13.85 -9.05
C LEU A 201 2.51 -13.69 -10.19
N TYR A 202 2.61 -14.60 -11.17
CA TYR A 202 1.60 -14.72 -12.19
C TYR A 202 0.42 -15.55 -11.70
N GLN A 203 -0.78 -15.00 -11.80
CA GLN A 203 -2.05 -15.70 -11.64
C GLN A 203 -2.82 -15.58 -12.97
N PRO A 204 -3.69 -16.54 -13.34
CA PRO A 204 -4.44 -16.46 -14.59
C PRO A 204 -5.18 -15.12 -14.73
N GLY A 205 -4.75 -14.29 -15.70
CA GLY A 205 -5.31 -12.96 -15.98
C GLY A 205 -4.79 -11.81 -15.10
N THR A 206 -3.98 -12.09 -14.07
CA THR A 206 -3.46 -11.07 -13.15
C THR A 206 -2.00 -11.34 -12.75
N THR A 207 -1.15 -10.33 -12.86
CA THR A 207 0.22 -10.35 -12.36
C THR A 207 0.27 -9.55 -11.07
N LYS A 208 0.66 -10.16 -9.95
CA LYS A 208 0.89 -9.46 -8.69
C LYS A 208 2.37 -9.13 -8.56
N CYS A 209 2.71 -7.93 -8.13
CA CYS A 209 4.08 -7.51 -7.90
C CYS A 209 4.17 -6.78 -6.56
N THR A 210 5.15 -7.11 -5.74
CA THR A 210 5.45 -6.34 -4.53
C THR A 210 6.58 -5.37 -4.84
N PHE A 211 6.27 -4.08 -4.82
CA PHE A 211 7.25 -3.02 -5.06
C PHE A 211 7.71 -2.42 -3.75
N THR A 212 9.01 -2.11 -3.69
CA THR A 212 9.65 -1.45 -2.55
C THR A 212 10.30 -0.16 -3.03
N GLY A 213 10.36 0.85 -2.17
CA GLY A 213 11.03 2.11 -2.45
C GLY A 213 11.30 2.88 -1.16
N THR A 214 11.82 4.09 -1.27
CA THR A 214 12.01 4.95 -0.10
C THR A 214 11.65 6.39 -0.42
N VAL A 215 10.79 6.98 0.38
CA VAL A 215 10.47 8.41 0.33
C VAL A 215 11.31 9.13 1.38
N LYS A 216 12.02 10.18 0.98
CA LYS A 216 12.82 11.01 1.87
C LYS A 216 12.26 12.42 1.92
N CYS A 217 12.13 12.99 3.10
CA CYS A 217 11.69 14.36 3.33
C CYS A 217 12.33 14.90 4.61
N PRO A 218 12.17 16.19 4.97
CA PRO A 218 12.76 16.74 6.19
C PRO A 218 12.44 15.96 7.48
N GLU A 219 11.33 15.19 7.53
CA GLU A 219 11.02 14.32 8.68
C GLU A 219 11.86 13.05 8.74
N GLY A 220 12.46 12.59 7.63
CA GLY A 220 13.25 11.36 7.61
C GLY A 220 13.19 10.59 6.30
N SER A 221 13.62 9.33 6.40
CA SER A 221 13.54 8.33 5.34
C SER A 221 12.49 7.28 5.70
N PHE A 222 11.53 7.09 4.78
CA PHE A 222 10.35 6.27 4.95
C PHE A 222 10.35 5.16 3.89
N PRO A 223 10.81 3.95 4.22
CA PRO A 223 10.71 2.82 3.31
C PRO A 223 9.24 2.49 3.06
N ILE A 224 8.87 2.34 1.80
CA ILE A 224 7.50 2.02 1.38
C ILE A 224 7.44 0.65 0.71
N GLU A 225 6.33 -0.04 0.91
CA GLU A 225 6.03 -1.32 0.28
C GLU A 225 4.55 -1.37 -0.11
N PHE A 226 4.27 -1.73 -1.36
CA PHE A 226 2.91 -1.93 -1.84
C PHE A 226 2.82 -2.95 -2.96
N GLU A 227 1.65 -3.58 -3.07
CA GLU A 227 1.34 -4.54 -4.13
C GLU A 227 0.79 -3.78 -5.36
N LEU A 228 1.28 -4.12 -6.55
CA LEU A 228 0.70 -3.78 -7.83
C LEU A 228 0.03 -5.01 -8.44
N ARG A 229 -1.08 -4.77 -9.14
CA ARG A 229 -1.81 -5.76 -9.92
C ARG A 229 -1.83 -5.35 -11.38
N GLY A 230 -1.11 -6.09 -12.20
CA GLY A 230 -1.14 -6.00 -13.64
C GLY A 230 -2.25 -6.88 -14.20
N ILE A 231 -3.28 -6.29 -14.78
CA ILE A 231 -4.38 -7.02 -15.42
C ILE A 231 -4.03 -7.20 -16.89
N GLU A 232 -4.09 -8.44 -17.35
CA GLU A 232 -3.85 -8.82 -18.74
C GLU A 232 -5.19 -9.20 -19.39
N GLY A 233 -5.54 -8.56 -20.51
CA GLY A 233 -6.62 -9.06 -21.38
C GLY A 233 -8.06 -8.98 -20.84
N GLY A 234 -8.34 -8.23 -19.77
CA GLY A 234 -9.69 -7.81 -19.40
C GLY A 234 -9.89 -6.37 -19.89
N VAL A 235 -10.77 -6.08 -20.85
CA VAL A 235 -12.21 -6.27 -20.70
C VAL A 235 -12.84 -6.70 -22.03
N LYS A 236 -13.86 -7.57 -21.98
CA LYS A 236 -14.84 -7.75 -23.09
C LYS A 236 -15.73 -6.51 -23.30
N SER A 237 -15.45 -5.38 -22.65
CA SER A 237 -16.25 -4.17 -22.77
C SER A 237 -15.83 -3.38 -23.99
N GLU A 238 -16.80 -2.67 -24.54
CA GLU A 238 -16.82 -1.91 -25.79
C GLU A 238 -15.81 -0.73 -25.86
N MET A 239 -14.78 -0.71 -25.01
CA MET A 239 -13.71 0.26 -25.14
C MET A 239 -12.89 0.01 -26.41
N ALA A 240 -12.53 1.09 -27.08
CA ALA A 240 -11.76 1.06 -28.32
C ALA A 240 -10.50 0.19 -28.14
N LYS A 241 -10.39 -0.86 -28.98
CA LYS A 241 -9.31 -1.87 -28.93
C LYS A 241 -7.89 -1.27 -28.97
N SER A 242 -7.71 -0.02 -29.37
CA SER A 242 -6.41 0.65 -29.48
C SER A 242 -5.76 0.96 -28.13
N ASP A 243 -6.54 1.18 -27.07
CA ASP A 243 -6.02 1.76 -25.82
C ASP A 243 -5.72 0.70 -24.74
N LEU A 244 -6.05 -0.57 -25.02
CA LEU A 244 -5.90 -1.71 -24.12
C LEU A 244 -4.75 -2.65 -24.50
N VAL A 245 -3.82 -2.19 -25.36
CA VAL A 245 -2.66 -3.02 -25.76
C VAL A 245 -1.64 -3.03 -24.64
N GLY A 246 -1.54 -4.17 -23.94
CA GLY A 246 -0.54 -4.42 -22.92
C GLY A 246 -1.13 -4.67 -21.53
N ARG A 247 -0.23 -4.86 -20.56
CA ARG A 247 -0.59 -5.05 -19.15
C ARG A 247 -0.92 -3.71 -18.52
N GLN A 248 -2.11 -3.58 -17.94
CA GLN A 248 -2.51 -2.37 -17.25
C GLN A 248 -2.37 -2.55 -15.74
N TRP A 249 -1.67 -1.63 -15.09
CA TRP A 249 -1.35 -1.73 -13.67
C TRP A 249 -2.31 -0.92 -12.80
N ALA A 250 -2.66 -1.51 -11.67
CA ALA A 250 -3.37 -0.88 -10.57
C ALA A 250 -2.62 -1.11 -9.25
N ILE A 251 -2.61 -0.12 -8.37
CA ILE A 251 -2.04 -0.25 -7.02
C ILE A 251 -3.08 -0.91 -6.13
N SER A 252 -2.72 -1.99 -5.44
CA SER A 252 -3.61 -2.60 -4.46
C SER A 252 -3.73 -1.67 -3.25
N PHE A 253 -4.97 -1.29 -2.94
CA PHE A 253 -5.31 -0.50 -1.77
C PHE A 253 -6.45 -1.18 -1.00
N GLN A 254 -6.29 -1.25 0.31
CA GLN A 254 -7.33 -1.63 1.26
C GLN A 254 -7.46 -0.55 2.34
N PRO A 255 -8.67 -0.19 2.78
CA PRO A 255 -8.84 0.74 3.89
C PRO A 255 -8.05 0.32 5.14
N GLY A 256 -7.24 1.23 5.67
CA GLY A 256 -6.33 0.95 6.80
C GLY A 256 -4.99 0.34 6.41
N GLN A 257 -4.74 0.03 5.13
CA GLN A 257 -3.44 -0.40 4.65
C GLN A 257 -2.41 0.74 4.82
N LYS A 258 -1.26 0.40 5.42
CA LYS A 258 -0.11 1.28 5.53
C LYS A 258 0.84 1.00 4.37
N TYR A 259 1.31 2.05 3.72
CA TYR A 259 2.33 1.95 2.68
C TYR A 259 3.74 2.05 3.26
N ILE A 260 3.90 2.73 4.39
CA ILE A 260 5.20 2.91 5.04
C ILE A 260 5.47 1.73 5.97
N LEU A 261 6.64 1.11 5.82
CA LEU A 261 7.16 0.08 6.71
C LEU A 261 7.60 0.70 8.04
N GLN A 262 6.68 0.77 9.00
CA GLN A 262 6.84 1.51 10.26
C GLN A 262 8.06 1.09 11.09
N ASP A 263 8.45 -0.19 11.00
CA ASP A 263 9.61 -0.79 11.66
C ASP A 263 10.96 -0.35 11.07
N LYS A 264 10.96 0.18 9.84
CA LYS A 264 12.17 0.58 9.11
C LYS A 264 12.29 2.09 8.92
N ILE A 265 11.42 2.88 9.55
CA ILE A 265 11.47 4.33 9.45
C ILE A 265 12.73 4.84 10.17
N SER A 266 13.43 5.75 9.51
CA SER A 266 14.47 6.55 10.12
C SER A 266 14.02 8.00 10.15
N ARG A 267 13.89 8.62 11.33
CA ARG A 267 13.41 10.00 11.50
C ARG A 267 14.53 10.94 11.87
N THR A 268 14.54 12.14 11.29
CA THR A 268 15.41 13.24 11.72
C THR A 268 14.96 13.79 13.08
N ALA A 269 15.73 14.70 13.66
CA ALA A 269 15.30 15.44 14.86
C ALA A 269 13.96 16.18 14.64
N TYR A 270 13.77 16.77 13.46
CA TYR A 270 12.49 17.37 13.07
C TYR A 270 11.37 16.33 13.01
N GLY A 271 11.58 15.18 12.38
CA GLY A 271 10.57 14.12 12.29
C GLY A 271 10.18 13.52 13.64
N TRP A 272 11.13 13.36 14.56
CA TRP A 272 10.81 12.95 15.93
C TRP A 272 9.99 14.01 16.66
N ARG A 273 10.30 15.30 16.48
CA ARG A 273 9.50 16.39 17.08
C ARG A 273 8.09 16.43 16.50
N MET A 274 7.91 16.18 15.20
CA MET A 274 6.60 16.05 14.56
C MET A 274 5.78 14.89 15.14
N ALA A 275 6.40 13.72 15.27
CA ALA A 275 5.75 12.56 15.88
C ALA A 275 5.37 12.80 17.35
N GLU A 276 6.19 13.55 18.10
CA GLU A 276 5.92 13.91 19.48
C GLU A 276 4.72 14.87 19.60
N LEU A 277 4.66 15.89 18.74
CA LEU A 277 3.55 16.84 18.67
C LEU A 277 2.24 16.16 18.33
N GLU A 278 2.24 15.30 17.31
CA GLU A 278 1.07 14.52 16.91
C GLU A 278 0.57 13.65 18.06
N ARG A 279 1.46 12.87 18.69
CA ARG A 279 1.12 12.03 19.84
C ARG A 279 0.63 12.84 21.03
N SER A 280 1.23 13.99 21.32
CA SER A 280 0.84 14.85 22.44
C SER A 280 -0.57 15.44 22.22
N ALA A 281 -0.86 15.92 21.01
CA ALA A 281 -2.19 16.40 20.66
C ALA A 281 -3.24 15.29 20.71
N GLU A 282 -2.91 14.10 20.20
CA GLU A 282 -3.80 12.93 20.31
C GLU A 282 -4.05 12.54 21.75
N THR A 283 -3.04 12.60 22.62
CA THR A 283 -3.20 12.32 24.05
C THR A 283 -4.09 13.37 24.72
N ALA A 284 -3.92 14.66 24.40
CA ALA A 284 -4.79 15.72 24.90
C ALA A 284 -6.24 15.59 24.43
N ALA A 285 -6.45 15.10 23.20
CA ALA A 285 -7.78 14.93 22.63
C ALA A 285 -8.49 13.63 23.07
N ARG A 286 -7.78 12.49 23.05
CA ARG A 286 -8.33 11.11 23.19
C ARG A 286 -7.81 10.35 24.42
N GLY A 287 -6.78 10.84 25.11
CA GLY A 287 -6.24 10.16 26.29
C GLY A 287 -7.28 10.07 27.41
N ALA A 288 -6.99 9.27 28.44
CA ALA A 288 -7.88 9.18 29.59
C ALA A 288 -8.07 10.57 30.24
N GLY A 289 -9.31 11.06 30.25
CA GLY A 289 -9.63 12.43 30.70
C GLY A 289 -9.30 13.53 29.68
N GLY A 290 -8.97 13.16 28.45
CA GLY A 290 -8.81 14.07 27.32
C GLY A 290 -10.13 14.72 26.89
N PHE A 291 -10.04 15.68 25.98
CA PHE A 291 -11.18 16.52 25.60
C PHE A 291 -12.41 15.71 25.14
N LEU A 292 -12.23 14.69 24.29
CA LEU A 292 -13.35 13.93 23.73
C LEU A 292 -14.06 13.09 24.79
N ASP A 293 -13.31 12.47 25.71
CA ASP A 293 -13.89 11.71 26.81
C ASP A 293 -14.65 12.65 27.77
N ALA A 294 -14.08 13.81 28.09
CA ALA A 294 -14.73 14.82 28.92
C ALA A 294 -15.99 15.40 28.26
N ALA A 295 -15.94 15.67 26.95
CA ALA A 295 -17.08 16.21 26.20
C ALA A 295 -18.27 15.24 26.15
N ALA A 296 -18.01 13.94 26.28
CA ALA A 296 -19.03 12.88 26.31
C ALA A 296 -19.74 12.75 27.67
N VAL A 297 -19.21 13.32 28.75
CA VAL A 297 -19.77 13.16 30.11
C VAL A 297 -21.12 13.86 30.28
N GLY A 298 -21.29 15.05 29.69
CA GLY A 298 -22.55 15.79 29.76
C GLY A 298 -22.43 17.31 29.65
N PRO A 299 -23.57 18.05 29.75
CA PRO A 299 -23.65 19.48 29.44
C PRO A 299 -22.81 20.36 30.38
N GLY A 300 -22.79 20.04 31.68
CA GLY A 300 -21.96 20.78 32.64
C GLY A 300 -20.47 20.68 32.33
N MET A 301 -19.99 19.50 31.90
CA MET A 301 -18.59 19.31 31.53
C MET A 301 -18.24 20.08 30.24
N ARG A 302 -19.16 20.18 29.29
CA ARG A 302 -18.96 20.96 28.06
C ARG A 302 -18.84 22.46 28.33
N ALA A 303 -19.62 23.00 29.25
CA ALA A 303 -19.48 24.39 29.70
C ALA A 303 -18.11 24.64 30.37
N PHE A 304 -17.64 23.68 31.18
CA PHE A 304 -16.29 23.71 31.75
C PHE A 304 -15.18 23.66 30.68
N LEU A 305 -15.30 22.74 29.71
CA LEU A 305 -14.34 22.59 28.61
C LEU A 305 -14.25 23.87 27.76
N TYR A 306 -15.38 24.56 27.56
CA TYR A 306 -15.38 25.84 26.88
C TYR A 306 -14.44 26.84 27.56
N GLN A 307 -14.57 27.03 28.87
CA GLN A 307 -13.78 28.00 29.62
C GLN A 307 -12.31 27.60 29.78
N SER A 308 -12.03 26.29 29.84
CA SER A 308 -10.69 25.76 30.13
C SER A 308 -9.86 25.40 28.90
N GLN A 309 -10.48 25.10 27.75
CA GLN A 309 -9.77 24.59 26.58
C GLN A 309 -10.19 25.21 25.25
N ILE A 310 -11.38 25.80 25.12
CA ILE A 310 -11.87 26.32 23.83
C ILE A 310 -11.62 27.84 23.70
N THR A 311 -11.82 28.60 24.78
CA THR A 311 -11.67 30.07 24.75
C THR A 311 -10.25 30.47 24.31
N PRO A 312 -10.08 31.65 23.66
CA PRO A 312 -8.75 32.14 23.27
C PRO A 312 -7.78 32.33 24.44
N THR A 313 -8.33 32.61 25.63
CA THR A 313 -7.61 32.79 26.89
C THR A 313 -8.12 31.78 27.91
N PRO A 314 -7.74 30.50 27.77
CA PRO A 314 -8.17 29.47 28.71
C PRO A 314 -7.64 29.80 30.11
N ASP A 315 -8.48 29.68 31.15
CA ASP A 315 -8.02 29.80 32.53
C ASP A 315 -7.52 28.42 33.01
N PRO A 316 -6.21 28.19 33.11
CA PRO A 316 -5.67 26.89 33.51
C PRO A 316 -6.05 26.52 34.95
N LYS A 317 -6.33 27.51 35.80
CA LYS A 317 -6.71 27.28 37.21
C LYS A 317 -8.14 26.79 37.36
N LEU A 318 -8.95 26.90 36.32
CA LEU A 318 -10.34 26.49 36.33
C LEU A 318 -10.45 24.96 36.48
N LEU A 319 -9.52 24.21 35.88
CA LEU A 319 -9.43 22.75 36.03
C LEU A 319 -9.12 22.33 37.46
N GLU A 320 -8.16 22.99 38.11
CA GLU A 320 -7.85 22.73 39.52
C GLU A 320 -9.08 22.96 40.40
N ARG A 321 -9.81 24.06 40.19
CA ARG A 321 -11.07 24.35 40.91
C ARG A 321 -12.15 23.30 40.64
N ALA A 322 -12.30 22.85 39.40
CA ALA A 322 -13.26 21.81 39.02
C ALA A 322 -12.92 20.44 39.65
N ILE A 323 -11.64 20.09 39.71
CA ILE A 323 -11.16 18.86 40.37
C ILE A 323 -11.44 18.92 41.87
N VAL A 324 -11.13 20.05 42.54
CA VAL A 324 -11.42 20.23 43.97
C VAL A 324 -12.93 20.14 44.24
N ALA A 325 -13.75 20.78 43.42
CA ALA A 325 -15.20 20.76 43.57
C ALA A 325 -15.82 19.38 43.31
N SER A 326 -15.28 18.61 42.35
CA SER A 326 -15.71 17.23 42.09
C SER A 326 -15.25 16.26 43.18
N HIS A 327 -14.05 16.42 43.75
CA HIS A 327 -13.62 15.64 44.92
C HIS A 327 -14.50 15.95 46.13
N ALA A 328 -14.87 17.21 46.37
CA ALA A 328 -15.78 17.56 47.47
C ALA A 328 -17.12 16.80 47.40
N ARG A 329 -17.63 16.47 46.21
CA ARG A 329 -18.85 15.65 46.04
C ARG A 329 -18.68 14.19 46.45
N LEU A 330 -17.50 13.60 46.26
CA LEU A 330 -17.21 12.24 46.74
C LEU A 330 -17.30 12.17 48.28
N TRP A 331 -17.10 13.29 48.95
CA TRP A 331 -17.27 13.45 50.40
C TRP A 331 -18.67 13.94 50.79
N SER A 332 -19.67 13.77 49.92
CA SER A 332 -21.07 14.14 50.16
C SER A 332 -21.32 15.64 50.41
N PHE A 333 -20.39 16.53 50.05
CA PHE A 333 -20.69 17.95 49.97
C PHE A 333 -21.46 18.19 48.67
N ASP A 334 -22.75 18.50 48.81
CA ASP A 334 -23.65 18.81 47.70
C ASP A 334 -23.37 20.23 47.17
N LEU A 335 -22.17 20.43 46.64
CA LEU A 335 -21.79 21.65 45.97
C LEU A 335 -22.35 21.59 44.55
N PRO A 336 -23.27 22.50 44.16
CA PRO A 336 -23.64 22.64 42.76
C PRO A 336 -22.38 23.09 42.01
N MET A 337 -21.85 22.23 41.15
CA MET A 337 -20.95 22.67 40.08
C MET A 337 -21.81 23.40 39.06
N ALA A 338 -22.26 24.60 39.42
CA ALA A 338 -22.76 25.55 38.44
C ALA A 338 -21.53 26.06 37.69
N PHE A 339 -21.06 25.28 36.72
CA PHE A 339 -20.30 25.86 35.62
C PHE A 339 -21.26 26.82 34.95
N THR A 340 -21.12 28.10 35.28
CA THR A 340 -21.99 29.14 34.76
C THR A 340 -21.77 29.19 33.26
N ILE A 341 -22.81 28.83 32.52
CA ILE A 341 -22.86 29.07 31.07
C ILE A 341 -22.72 30.58 30.91
N THR A 342 -21.59 31.02 30.39
CA THR A 342 -21.40 32.44 30.11
C THR A 342 -22.36 32.86 29.00
N PRO A 343 -22.80 34.13 28.95
CA PRO A 343 -23.65 34.62 27.87
C PRO A 343 -23.08 34.34 26.47
N ASP A 344 -21.74 34.29 26.36
CA ASP A 344 -21.02 34.06 25.09
C ASP A 344 -20.90 32.59 24.69
N TYR A 345 -21.22 31.63 25.58
CA TYR A 345 -21.02 30.20 25.34
C TYR A 345 -21.78 29.71 24.10
N SER A 346 -23.11 29.83 24.08
CA SER A 346 -23.93 29.33 22.98
C SER A 346 -23.64 30.06 21.66
N PRO A 347 -23.55 31.41 21.62
CA PRO A 347 -23.16 32.11 20.39
C PRO A 347 -21.80 31.68 19.85
N TYR A 348 -20.81 31.42 20.71
CA TYR A 348 -19.49 30.96 20.29
C TYR A 348 -19.53 29.55 19.71
N ILE A 349 -20.16 28.61 20.41
CA ILE A 349 -20.27 27.21 19.94
C ILE A 349 -20.98 27.15 18.59
N GLN A 350 -22.04 27.93 18.40
CA GLN A 350 -22.81 27.95 17.16
C GLN A 350 -22.05 28.61 16.00
N ASN A 351 -21.36 29.73 16.24
CA ASN A 351 -20.83 30.56 15.16
C ASN A 351 -19.33 30.39 14.89
N GLN A 352 -18.55 29.95 15.87
CA GLN A 352 -17.09 29.89 15.78
C GLN A 352 -16.54 28.47 15.93
N PHE A 353 -17.18 27.63 16.75
CA PHE A 353 -16.63 26.32 17.07
C PHE A 353 -16.79 25.27 15.97
N ILE A 354 -17.74 25.42 15.04
CA ILE A 354 -17.93 24.52 13.90
C ILE A 354 -17.52 25.18 12.58
N ARG A 355 -16.77 24.44 11.75
CA ARG A 355 -16.35 24.81 10.40
C ARG A 355 -16.46 23.62 9.44
N HIS A 356 -16.53 23.90 8.14
CA HIS A 356 -16.31 22.87 7.13
C HIS A 356 -14.83 22.44 7.10
N ARG A 357 -14.55 21.29 6.49
CA ARG A 357 -13.19 20.72 6.41
C ARG A 357 -12.22 21.60 5.59
N ASP A 358 -12.74 22.40 4.67
CA ASP A 358 -12.00 23.40 3.90
C ASP A 358 -11.86 24.76 4.62
N GLY A 359 -12.40 24.86 5.85
CA GLY A 359 -12.42 26.10 6.64
C GLY A 359 -13.58 27.04 6.32
N SER A 360 -14.43 26.73 5.34
CA SER A 360 -15.58 27.57 4.98
C SER A 360 -16.65 27.60 6.08
N GLU A 361 -17.48 28.65 6.05
CA GLU A 361 -18.50 28.88 7.07
C GLU A 361 -19.72 27.95 6.88
N PRO A 362 -20.16 27.23 7.92
CA PRO A 362 -21.34 26.36 7.85
C PRO A 362 -22.64 27.13 7.61
N SER A 363 -23.62 26.47 6.97
CA SER A 363 -24.98 27.01 6.85
C SER A 363 -25.65 27.20 8.22
N ALA A 364 -26.65 28.09 8.30
CA ALA A 364 -27.38 28.34 9.54
C ALA A 364 -28.03 27.07 10.12
N GLU A 365 -28.60 26.22 9.26
CA GLU A 365 -29.17 24.93 9.64
C GLU A 365 -28.13 23.99 10.24
N MET A 366 -26.93 23.94 9.65
CA MET A 366 -25.82 23.12 10.14
C MET A 366 -25.31 23.62 11.49
N LYS A 367 -25.19 24.95 11.67
CA LYS A 367 -24.81 25.55 12.96
C LYS A 367 -25.81 25.22 14.06
N GLU A 368 -27.11 25.32 13.76
CA GLU A 368 -28.19 24.96 14.70
C GLU A 368 -28.18 23.46 15.03
N LEU A 369 -28.05 22.59 14.02
CA LEU A 369 -27.93 21.14 14.22
C LEU A 369 -26.71 20.78 15.08
N PHE A 370 -25.57 21.42 14.82
CA PHE A 370 -24.36 21.23 15.62
C PHE A 370 -24.54 21.71 17.05
N LEU A 371 -25.13 22.88 17.28
CA LEU A 371 -25.37 23.39 18.63
C LEU A 371 -26.24 22.43 19.44
N ARG A 372 -27.36 21.96 18.88
CA ARG A 372 -28.23 20.95 19.54
C ARG A 372 -27.47 19.66 19.84
N THR A 373 -26.72 19.16 18.86
CA THR A 373 -25.89 17.97 19.00
C THR A 373 -24.83 18.14 20.09
N TRP A 374 -24.16 19.28 20.12
CA TRP A 374 -23.17 19.62 21.12
C TRP A 374 -23.79 19.73 22.51
N MET A 375 -25.00 20.26 22.64
CA MET A 375 -25.68 20.41 23.94
C MET A 375 -26.23 19.11 24.50
N GLU A 376 -26.58 18.15 23.65
CA GLU A 376 -27.18 16.88 24.04
C GLU A 376 -26.12 15.78 24.10
N ASN A 377 -25.46 15.50 22.98
CA ASN A 377 -24.59 14.33 22.81
C ASN A 377 -23.08 14.61 22.90
N GLY A 378 -22.64 15.82 22.56
CA GLY A 378 -21.23 16.21 22.63
C GLY A 378 -20.43 15.62 21.47
N LEU A 379 -19.16 15.29 21.72
CA LEU A 379 -18.28 14.64 20.75
C LEU A 379 -17.79 13.31 21.32
N LEU A 380 -17.46 12.37 20.45
CA LEU A 380 -16.95 11.07 20.82
C LEU A 380 -15.62 10.77 20.11
N PRO A 381 -14.75 9.93 20.68
CA PRO A 381 -13.63 9.36 19.94
C PRO A 381 -14.13 8.45 18.79
N PRO A 382 -13.32 8.28 17.72
CA PRO A 382 -13.70 7.44 16.60
C PRO A 382 -13.90 5.97 17.02
N GLY A 383 -14.81 5.28 16.34
CA GLY A 383 -15.19 3.89 16.61
C GLY A 383 -16.28 3.72 17.66
N ARG A 384 -16.70 4.77 18.38
CA ARG A 384 -17.73 4.66 19.42
C ARG A 384 -19.15 4.52 18.87
N ARG A 385 -19.48 5.23 17.78
CA ARG A 385 -20.79 5.21 17.11
C ARG A 385 -20.70 4.67 15.70
N ILE A 386 -19.69 5.09 14.93
CA ILE A 386 -19.51 4.63 13.55
C ILE A 386 -18.62 3.38 13.57
N LYS A 387 -19.23 2.21 13.33
CA LYS A 387 -18.48 0.95 13.18
C LYS A 387 -17.49 1.04 12.01
N ASP A 388 -16.33 0.39 12.15
CA ASP A 388 -15.24 0.37 11.17
C ASP A 388 -14.65 1.74 10.78
N ASN A 389 -15.01 2.82 11.48
CA ASN A 389 -14.46 4.15 11.23
C ASN A 389 -12.94 4.20 11.48
N GLU A 390 -12.45 3.30 12.33
CA GLU A 390 -11.04 3.00 12.59
C GLU A 390 -10.25 2.53 11.37
N LYS A 391 -10.89 2.30 10.21
CA LYS A 391 -10.23 1.96 8.93
C LYS A 391 -10.29 3.10 7.91
N THR A 392 -11.08 4.15 8.17
CA THR A 392 -11.40 5.18 7.18
C THR A 392 -10.87 6.57 7.55
N ASP A 393 -11.08 7.01 8.79
CA ASP A 393 -10.73 8.37 9.23
C ASP A 393 -10.02 8.30 10.59
N VAL A 394 -8.82 7.73 10.58
CA VAL A 394 -8.13 7.24 11.79
C VAL A 394 -6.99 8.16 12.22
N HIS A 395 -6.30 8.72 11.25
CA HIS A 395 -5.04 9.41 11.42
C HIS A 395 -5.23 10.91 11.64
N SER A 396 -4.44 11.45 12.55
CA SER A 396 -4.38 12.89 12.79
C SER A 396 -3.66 13.59 11.64
N ILE A 397 -4.10 14.79 11.29
CA ILE A 397 -3.43 15.62 10.27
C ILE A 397 -2.76 16.78 10.99
N VAL A 398 -1.44 16.86 10.86
CA VAL A 398 -0.64 17.96 11.41
C VAL A 398 -0.39 18.99 10.31
N THR A 399 -0.68 20.25 10.59
CA THR A 399 -0.38 21.39 9.73
C THR A 399 0.37 22.44 10.53
N ILE A 400 1.52 22.87 10.02
CA ILE A 400 2.29 23.95 10.64
C ILE A 400 2.03 25.22 9.83
N THR A 401 1.53 26.24 10.51
CA THR A 401 1.38 27.60 9.98
C THR A 401 2.43 28.51 10.61
N ASP A 402 2.46 29.77 10.19
CA ASP A 402 3.41 30.72 10.76
C ASP A 402 3.15 31.12 12.20
N ILE A 403 1.90 30.93 12.65
CA ILE A 403 1.41 31.39 13.95
C ILE A 403 1.06 30.24 14.89
N ALA A 404 0.91 29.02 14.36
CA ALA A 404 0.43 27.89 15.15
C ALA A 404 0.70 26.54 14.49
N ILE A 405 0.72 25.52 15.34
CA ILE A 405 0.67 24.11 14.95
C ILE A 405 -0.77 23.64 15.15
N GLU A 406 -1.41 23.20 14.07
CA GLU A 406 -2.75 22.61 14.12
C GLU A 406 -2.65 21.08 13.98
N VAL A 407 -3.29 20.34 14.89
CA VAL A 407 -3.45 18.89 14.79
C VAL A 407 -4.94 18.57 14.73
N ARG A 408 -5.40 18.05 13.59
CA ARG A 408 -6.79 17.69 13.34
C ARG A 408 -7.02 16.24 13.73
N VAL A 409 -7.47 16.02 14.95
CA VAL A 409 -7.71 14.68 15.53
C VAL A 409 -9.11 14.20 15.14
N PRO A 410 -9.26 13.05 14.45
CA PRO A 410 -10.58 12.53 14.11
C PRO A 410 -11.49 12.31 15.34
N CYS A 411 -12.77 12.63 15.19
CA CYS A 411 -13.81 12.46 16.19
C CYS A 411 -15.16 12.12 15.52
N GLU A 412 -16.14 11.70 16.33
CA GLU A 412 -17.50 11.42 15.90
C GLU A 412 -18.47 12.41 16.53
N ILE A 413 -19.47 12.81 15.76
CA ILE A 413 -20.49 13.79 16.14
C ILE A 413 -21.85 13.08 16.14
N PRO A 414 -22.38 12.62 17.30
CA PRO A 414 -23.64 11.87 17.35
C PRO A 414 -24.82 12.82 17.08
N LEU A 415 -25.38 12.75 15.88
CA LEU A 415 -26.34 13.74 15.40
C LEU A 415 -27.65 13.68 16.20
N TYR A 416 -28.07 14.83 16.73
CA TYR A 416 -29.31 14.95 17.51
C TYR A 416 -30.53 14.35 16.78
N GLY A 417 -31.31 13.52 17.48
CA GLY A 417 -32.57 12.95 16.99
C GLY A 417 -32.46 11.83 15.95
N SER A 418 -31.29 11.56 15.37
CA SER A 418 -31.13 10.59 14.28
C SER A 418 -30.74 9.18 14.74
N GLY A 419 -30.07 9.07 15.90
CA GLY A 419 -29.42 7.83 16.34
C GLY A 419 -28.14 7.48 15.55
N THR A 420 -27.73 8.32 14.60
CA THR A 420 -26.53 8.14 13.78
C THR A 420 -25.44 9.16 14.16
N ALA A 421 -24.33 9.16 13.43
CA ALA A 421 -23.23 10.07 13.67
C ALA A 421 -22.63 10.59 12.36
N ALA A 422 -22.05 11.78 12.43
CA ALA A 422 -21.21 12.34 11.38
C ALA A 422 -19.72 12.20 11.75
N ARG A 423 -18.85 12.26 10.75
CA ARG A 423 -17.40 12.33 10.95
C ARG A 423 -16.99 13.77 11.20
N GLY A 424 -16.13 13.99 12.18
CA GLY A 424 -15.54 15.29 12.46
C GLY A 424 -14.04 15.19 12.70
N ARG A 425 -13.39 16.35 12.77
CA ARG A 425 -12.02 16.48 13.27
C ARG A 425 -11.97 17.57 14.31
N LEU A 426 -11.50 17.24 15.50
CA LEU A 426 -11.19 18.17 16.55
C LEU A 426 -9.86 18.84 16.23
N VAL A 427 -9.85 20.15 16.04
CA VAL A 427 -8.63 20.91 15.74
C VAL A 427 -7.99 21.35 17.04
N MET A 428 -6.93 20.64 17.44
CA MET A 428 -6.04 21.02 18.52
C MET A 428 -5.03 22.04 17.98
N ILE A 429 -4.75 23.10 18.73
CA ILE A 429 -3.80 24.12 18.30
C ILE A 429 -2.79 24.45 19.42
N CYS A 430 -1.53 24.60 19.03
CA CYS A 430 -0.44 25.06 19.88
C CYS A 430 0.15 26.33 19.26
N THR A 431 0.13 27.43 20.02
CA THR A 431 0.59 28.77 19.58
C THR A 431 1.85 29.22 20.32
N GLU A 432 2.60 28.28 20.92
CA GLU A 432 3.82 28.61 21.66
C GLU A 432 4.93 29.05 20.69
N PRO A 433 5.44 30.29 20.79
CA PRO A 433 6.41 30.82 19.83
C PRO A 433 7.74 30.07 19.87
N GLU A 434 8.14 29.56 21.03
CA GLU A 434 9.36 28.76 21.21
C GLU A 434 9.30 27.43 20.45
N VAL A 435 8.14 26.75 20.49
CA VAL A 435 7.94 25.48 19.76
C VAL A 435 7.98 25.72 18.25
N LEU A 436 7.35 26.80 17.78
CA LEU A 436 7.36 27.18 16.37
C LEU A 436 8.77 27.54 15.87
N ALA A 437 9.53 28.32 16.64
CA ALA A 437 10.90 28.69 16.32
C ALA A 437 11.82 27.46 16.26
N GLU A 438 11.67 26.54 17.23
CA GLU A 438 12.42 25.28 17.22
C GLU A 438 12.08 24.43 15.99
N LEU A 439 10.80 24.23 15.67
CA LEU A 439 10.40 23.45 14.49
C LEU A 439 10.96 24.02 13.19
N ARG A 440 10.95 25.35 13.04
CA ARG A 440 11.55 26.02 11.88
C ARG A 440 13.05 25.75 11.78
N THR A 441 13.76 25.84 12.92
CA THR A 441 15.20 25.57 13.00
C THR A 441 15.49 24.11 12.66
N LEU A 442 14.83 23.16 13.32
CA LEU A 442 14.99 21.73 13.06
C LEU A 442 14.65 21.35 11.62
N ARG A 443 13.63 21.97 11.02
CA ARG A 443 13.26 21.73 9.62
C ARG A 443 14.32 22.25 8.66
N ALA A 444 14.92 23.41 8.94
CA ALA A 444 15.99 23.99 8.11
C ALA A 444 17.30 23.19 8.21
N GLU A 445 17.59 22.63 9.38
CA GLU A 445 18.78 21.80 9.64
C GLU A 445 18.59 20.33 9.22
N ALA A 446 17.37 19.91 8.89
CA ALA A 446 17.05 18.51 8.61
C ALA A 446 17.81 18.00 7.38
N SER A 447 18.70 17.02 7.61
CA SER A 447 19.31 16.21 6.57
C SER A 447 18.80 14.77 6.63
N ASN A 448 18.44 14.21 5.48
CA ASN A 448 17.92 12.84 5.35
C ASN A 448 18.92 11.76 5.83
N GLU A 449 20.21 12.09 5.92
CA GLU A 449 21.28 11.17 6.34
C GLU A 449 21.43 11.08 7.86
N GLN A 450 20.88 12.04 8.61
CA GLN A 450 21.03 12.13 10.07
C GLN A 450 19.89 11.44 10.84
N GLY A 451 19.03 10.68 10.15
CA GLY A 451 17.88 10.04 10.77
C GLY A 451 18.27 8.91 11.73
N THR A 452 17.50 8.73 12.79
CA THR A 452 17.60 7.60 13.72
C THR A 452 16.33 6.75 13.69
N THR A 453 16.47 5.45 13.92
CA THR A 453 15.34 4.52 14.05
C THR A 453 14.74 4.53 15.46
N SER A 454 15.51 4.94 16.46
CA SER A 454 15.07 5.05 17.85
C SER A 454 14.77 6.50 18.24
N PRO A 455 13.71 6.73 19.05
CA PRO A 455 13.38 8.06 19.54
C PRO A 455 14.49 8.60 20.44
N PRO A 456 14.74 9.93 20.44
CA PRO A 456 15.68 10.55 21.37
C PRO A 456 15.17 10.46 22.81
N ASP A 457 16.07 10.52 23.80
CA ASP A 457 15.72 10.43 25.23
C ASP A 457 14.75 11.53 25.72
N SER A 458 14.66 12.64 24.99
CA SER A 458 13.74 13.75 25.28
C SER A 458 12.30 13.48 24.80
N PHE A 459 12.07 12.45 23.98
CA PHE A 459 10.79 12.18 23.34
C PHE A 459 9.67 11.90 24.36
N GLY A 460 8.65 12.75 24.36
CA GLY A 460 7.49 12.67 25.26
C GLY A 460 7.66 13.35 26.60
N LYS A 461 8.83 13.93 26.87
CA LYS A 461 9.08 14.63 28.14
C LYS A 461 8.64 16.08 28.09
N ARG A 462 8.51 16.66 26.89
CA ARG A 462 8.09 18.05 26.75
C ARG A 462 6.57 18.19 26.86
N PRO A 463 6.05 19.02 27.78
CA PRO A 463 4.65 19.39 27.77
C PRO A 463 4.38 20.38 26.64
N PHE A 464 3.25 20.21 25.95
CA PHE A 464 2.75 21.16 24.96
C PHE A 464 1.40 21.69 25.42
N ARG A 465 1.20 23.02 25.36
CA ARG A 465 -0.11 23.61 25.68
C ARG A 465 -1.02 23.53 24.47
N TRP A 466 -1.85 22.50 24.44
CA TRP A 466 -2.90 22.35 23.45
C TRP A 466 -4.17 23.07 23.91
N ARG A 467 -4.78 23.83 23.01
CA ARG A 467 -6.17 24.29 23.14
C ARG A 467 -7.00 23.71 22.00
N VAL A 468 -8.31 23.66 22.16
CA VAL A 468 -9.23 23.28 21.10
C VAL A 468 -9.65 24.54 20.35
N ALA A 469 -9.35 24.59 19.05
CA ALA A 469 -9.76 25.73 18.22
C ALA A 469 -11.21 25.60 17.74
N ARG A 470 -11.55 24.43 17.20
CA ARG A 470 -12.82 24.17 16.49
C ARG A 470 -13.00 22.68 16.20
N VAL A 471 -14.18 22.34 15.70
CA VAL A 471 -14.52 21.07 15.06
C VAL A 471 -14.72 21.32 13.57
N GLU A 472 -14.09 20.49 12.74
CA GLU A 472 -14.24 20.48 11.28
C GLU A 472 -15.14 19.32 10.87
N SER A 473 -16.30 19.58 10.25
CA SER A 473 -17.23 18.54 9.77
C SER A 473 -18.13 19.07 8.66
N ASP A 474 -18.73 18.17 7.89
CA ASP A 474 -19.85 18.46 6.98
C ASP A 474 -21.21 18.06 7.58
N LEU A 475 -21.22 17.52 8.81
CA LEU A 475 -22.36 16.91 9.49
C LEU A 475 -23.13 15.90 8.63
N ARG A 476 -22.50 15.31 7.62
CA ARG A 476 -23.15 14.29 6.80
C ARG A 476 -23.31 13.02 7.61
N GLU A 477 -24.54 12.55 7.68
CA GLU A 477 -24.88 11.30 8.32
C GLU A 477 -24.12 10.14 7.71
N VAL A 478 -23.41 9.39 8.55
CA VAL A 478 -22.83 8.11 8.16
C VAL A 478 -23.80 7.02 8.59
N LYS A 479 -24.55 6.51 7.63
CA LYS A 479 -25.41 5.36 7.85
C LYS A 479 -24.54 4.17 8.19
N VAL A 480 -24.69 3.66 9.41
CA VAL A 480 -24.08 2.38 9.80
C VAL A 480 -24.74 1.34 8.91
N MET A 481 -24.00 0.79 7.93
CA MET A 481 -24.51 -0.37 7.20
C MET A 481 -24.80 -1.44 8.25
N PRO A 482 -26.05 -1.92 8.37
CA PRO A 482 -26.31 -3.03 9.25
C PRO A 482 -25.40 -4.15 8.79
N THR A 483 -24.49 -4.58 9.67
CA THR A 483 -23.73 -5.81 9.46
C THR A 483 -24.76 -6.86 9.09
N GLY A 484 -24.72 -7.30 7.82
CA GLY A 484 -25.74 -8.22 7.29
C GLY A 484 -25.94 -9.38 8.25
N PRO A 485 -27.16 -9.92 8.37
CA PRO A 485 -27.48 -10.99 9.30
C PRO A 485 -26.39 -12.04 9.19
N GLY A 486 -25.60 -12.19 10.26
CA GLY A 486 -24.32 -12.91 10.22
C GLY A 486 -24.50 -14.18 9.43
N GLY A 487 -23.82 -14.28 8.28
CA GLY A 487 -23.94 -15.43 7.39
C GLY A 487 -23.84 -16.71 8.23
N PRO A 488 -24.65 -17.74 7.92
CA PRO A 488 -24.77 -18.93 8.76
C PRO A 488 -23.37 -19.38 9.18
N ARG A 489 -23.12 -19.38 10.50
CA ARG A 489 -21.86 -19.86 11.07
C ARG A 489 -21.56 -21.19 10.39
N GLY A 490 -20.52 -21.20 9.53
CA GLY A 490 -20.10 -22.42 8.88
C GLY A 490 -19.87 -23.48 9.97
N PRO A 491 -20.31 -24.73 9.76
CA PRO A 491 -20.11 -25.78 10.75
C PRO A 491 -18.61 -25.87 11.05
N GLY A 492 -18.25 -25.63 12.31
CA GLY A 492 -16.86 -25.75 12.76
C GLY A 492 -16.40 -27.18 12.51
N GLY A 493 -15.41 -27.32 11.63
CA GLY A 493 -14.66 -28.54 11.41
C GLY A 493 -13.48 -28.64 12.35
#